data_AF-A0A6C0JN84-F1
#
_entry.id   AF-A0A6C0JN84-F1
#
_cell.length_a   1.000
_cell.length_b   1.000
_cell.length_c   1.000
_cell.angle_alpha   90.00
_cell.angle_beta   90.00
_cell.angle_gamma   90.00
#
_symmetry.space_group_name_H-M   'P 1'
#
loop_
_entity.id
_entity.type
_entity.pdbx_description
1 polymer ?
#
loop_
_entity_poly.entity_id
_entity_poly.type
_entity_poly.pdbx_seq_one_letter_code
_entity_poly.pdbx_strand_id
1 'polypeptide(L)'
;MVAKTLFTTNVPKVNVKNVYLAPTVTDVTTVPIVVNEDIYQTLSEFSITIQDLLYNFSLGNFAYVTSVLTNRYYRTLSIKISRIIYLDYPIYEQLRLSIKQSLQGLYKAIIQYSVLNETKIKLEAATEQVSILNDPERLKEYINGLRGSSYLLPDLIIKAPLAIIKQEYVEYIKAYGYPAGGIFDMDRLAEILIRLSYLS
;
A
#
# COMPACT_ATOMS: atom_id res chain seq x y z
N MET A 1 3.62 55.87 -16.70
CA MET A 1 2.91 54.94 -15.78
C MET A 1 3.65 53.62 -15.81
N VAL A 2 4.24 53.19 -14.68
CA VAL A 2 4.96 51.92 -14.57
C VAL A 2 4.10 50.99 -13.72
N ALA A 3 3.70 49.85 -14.29
CA ALA A 3 2.89 48.85 -13.62
C ALA A 3 3.71 48.15 -12.53
N LYS A 4 3.24 48.19 -11.28
CA LYS A 4 3.77 47.38 -10.18
C LYS A 4 3.14 45.99 -10.26
N THR A 5 3.95 44.97 -10.48
CA THR A 5 3.58 43.56 -10.35
C THR A 5 3.59 43.16 -8.86
N LEU A 6 2.51 42.51 -8.40
CA LEU A 6 2.26 42.14 -6.99
C LEU A 6 2.67 40.70 -6.63
N PHE A 7 3.47 40.03 -7.45
CA PHE A 7 3.88 38.66 -7.15
C PHE A 7 5.20 38.65 -6.37
N THR A 8 5.07 38.54 -5.04
CA THR A 8 6.20 38.14 -4.19
C THR A 8 6.31 36.63 -4.22
N THR A 9 7.39 36.11 -4.80
CA THR A 9 7.69 34.68 -4.78
C THR A 9 8.24 34.33 -3.39
N ASN A 10 7.39 33.82 -2.51
CA ASN A 10 7.84 33.16 -1.29
C ASN A 10 8.45 31.81 -1.67
N VAL A 11 9.69 31.82 -2.16
CA VAL A 11 10.51 30.62 -2.23
C VAL A 11 10.97 30.34 -0.79
N PRO A 12 10.60 29.21 -0.17
CA PRO A 12 11.17 28.85 1.11
C PRO A 12 12.70 28.79 0.95
N LYS A 13 13.43 29.49 1.83
CA LYS A 13 14.88 29.40 1.90
C LYS A 13 15.25 27.95 2.17
N VAL A 14 15.63 27.22 1.12
CA VAL A 14 16.35 25.96 1.26
C VAL A 14 17.65 26.31 1.96
N ASN A 15 17.80 25.83 3.19
CA ASN A 15 19.03 25.96 3.94
C ASN A 15 20.05 25.04 3.26
N VAL A 16 20.70 25.53 2.20
CA VAL A 16 21.82 24.85 1.59
C VAL A 16 22.97 24.98 2.57
N LYS A 17 23.12 23.98 3.43
CA LYS A 17 24.30 23.87 4.27
C LYS A 17 25.45 23.52 3.33
N ASN A 18 26.17 24.54 2.86
CA ASN A 18 27.42 24.35 2.14
C ASN A 18 28.35 23.52 3.03
N VAL A 19 28.64 22.29 2.62
CA VAL A 19 29.65 21.45 3.26
C VAL A 19 31.00 22.01 2.83
N TYR A 20 31.59 22.85 3.68
CA TYR A 20 32.99 23.22 3.54
C TYR A 20 33.84 22.04 4.02
N LEU A 21 34.52 21.37 3.11
CA LEU A 21 35.65 20.51 3.46
C LEU A 21 36.80 21.43 3.85
N ALA A 22 36.96 21.68 5.14
CA ALA A 22 38.13 22.38 5.66
C ALA A 22 39.36 21.44 5.61
N PRO A 23 40.56 21.96 5.29
CA PRO A 23 41.77 21.15 5.25
C PRO A 23 42.23 20.77 6.67
N THR A 24 42.78 19.57 6.77
CA THR A 24 43.25 18.86 7.97
C THR A 24 44.23 19.65 8.82
N VAL A 25 44.00 19.67 10.14
CA VAL A 25 45.05 19.75 11.17
C VAL A 25 44.73 18.74 12.28
N THR A 26 45.80 18.08 12.71
CA THR A 26 46.02 16.93 13.58
C THR A 26 45.41 16.96 14.98
N ASP A 27 45.24 15.74 15.53
CA ASP A 27 44.90 15.37 16.91
C ASP A 27 43.46 15.59 17.40
N VAL A 28 42.58 14.72 16.91
CA VAL A 28 41.57 14.09 17.76
C VAL A 28 41.57 12.62 17.38
N THR A 29 41.67 11.71 18.36
CA THR A 29 41.34 10.30 18.18
C THR A 29 39.89 10.18 17.74
N THR A 30 39.64 10.35 16.45
CA THR A 30 38.41 9.92 15.81
C THR A 30 38.45 8.42 15.86
N VAL A 31 37.68 7.83 16.78
CA VAL A 31 37.19 6.48 16.56
C VAL A 31 36.59 6.52 15.16
N PRO A 32 37.12 5.78 14.18
CA PRO A 32 36.50 5.74 12.87
C PRO A 32 35.07 5.30 13.13
N ILE A 33 34.09 6.12 12.76
CA ILE A 33 32.74 5.62 12.56
C ILE A 33 32.92 4.66 11.40
N VAL A 34 33.18 3.40 11.72
CA VAL A 34 33.01 2.30 10.79
C VAL A 34 31.53 2.34 10.51
N VAL A 35 31.16 3.11 9.49
CA VAL A 35 29.88 2.98 8.83
C VAL A 35 29.91 1.54 8.38
N ASN A 36 29.21 0.70 9.13
CA ASN A 36 29.06 -0.70 8.79
C ASN A 36 28.23 -0.68 7.50
N GLU A 37 28.87 -0.53 6.33
CA GLU A 37 28.24 -0.35 5.01
C GLU A 37 27.16 -1.42 4.77
N ASP A 38 27.34 -2.57 5.40
CA ASP A 38 26.43 -3.70 5.51
C ASP A 38 25.00 -3.33 5.97
N ILE A 39 24.84 -2.39 6.93
CA ILE A 39 23.51 -2.01 7.42
C ILE A 39 22.70 -1.32 6.32
N TYR A 40 23.33 -0.42 5.55
CA TYR A 40 22.68 0.29 4.45
C TYR A 40 22.49 -0.61 3.23
N GLN A 41 23.37 -1.58 3.02
CA GLN A 41 23.24 -2.58 1.96
C GLN A 41 21.94 -3.37 2.12
N THR A 42 21.64 -3.86 3.32
CA THR A 42 20.38 -4.57 3.60
C THR A 42 19.16 -3.70 3.27
N LEU A 43 19.20 -2.41 3.61
CA LEU A 43 18.11 -1.47 3.33
C LEU A 43 17.96 -1.19 1.82
N SER A 44 19.08 -1.17 1.09
CA SER A 44 19.12 -0.87 -0.34
C SER A 44 18.35 -1.91 -1.18
N GLU A 45 18.39 -3.19 -0.79
CA GLU A 45 17.64 -4.26 -1.47
C GLU A 45 16.13 -4.02 -1.43
N PHE A 46 15.61 -3.59 -0.28
CA PHE A 46 14.21 -3.20 -0.13
C PHE A 46 13.89 -1.94 -0.93
N SER A 47 14.79 -0.96 -0.93
CA SER A 47 14.63 0.28 -1.69
C SER A 47 14.51 0.00 -3.20
N ILE A 48 15.40 -0.84 -3.76
CA ILE A 48 15.38 -1.21 -5.18
C ILE A 48 14.05 -1.88 -5.52
N THR A 49 13.63 -2.85 -4.70
CA THR A 49 12.38 -3.58 -4.91
C THR A 49 11.16 -2.64 -4.90
N ILE A 50 11.08 -1.75 -3.91
CA ILE A 50 9.96 -0.80 -3.78
C ILE A 50 9.99 0.22 -4.92
N GLN A 51 11.18 0.66 -5.34
CA GLN A 51 11.33 1.62 -6.43
C GLN A 51 10.87 1.02 -7.76
N ASP A 52 11.18 -0.24 -8.07
CA ASP A 52 10.66 -0.92 -9.26
C ASP A 52 9.13 -0.99 -9.25
N LEU A 53 8.55 -1.36 -8.10
CA LEU A 53 7.10 -1.43 -7.97
C LEU A 53 6.43 -0.05 -8.08
N LEU A 54 7.01 0.98 -7.47
CA LEU A 54 6.52 2.36 -7.58
C LEU A 54 6.63 2.89 -9.01
N TYR A 55 7.71 2.55 -9.71
CA TYR A 55 7.89 2.91 -11.11
C TYR A 55 6.81 2.28 -11.99
N ASN A 56 6.61 0.96 -11.89
CA ASN A 56 5.56 0.26 -12.62
C ASN A 56 4.15 0.78 -12.26
N PHE A 57 3.93 1.11 -10.99
CA PHE A 57 2.68 1.74 -10.54
C PHE A 57 2.46 3.10 -11.21
N SER A 58 3.51 3.94 -11.29
CA SER A 58 3.45 5.26 -11.93
C SER A 58 3.16 5.21 -13.43
N LEU A 59 3.58 4.12 -14.10
CA LEU A 59 3.27 3.85 -15.51
C LEU A 59 1.86 3.27 -15.71
N GLY A 60 1.11 3.01 -14.65
CA GLY A 60 -0.20 2.36 -14.73
C GLY A 60 -0.14 0.86 -15.00
N ASN A 61 1.03 0.22 -14.84
CA ASN A 61 1.20 -1.23 -15.00
C ASN A 61 0.68 -2.00 -13.76
N PHE A 62 -0.60 -1.80 -13.42
CA PHE A 62 -1.20 -2.37 -12.20
C PHE A 62 -1.24 -3.90 -12.22
N ALA A 63 -1.29 -4.54 -13.39
CA ALA A 63 -1.26 -5.99 -13.52
C ALA A 63 0.08 -6.57 -13.01
N TYR A 64 1.21 -5.97 -13.39
CA TYR A 64 2.51 -6.36 -12.87
C TYR A 64 2.57 -6.15 -11.35
N VAL A 65 2.24 -4.94 -10.88
CA VAL A 65 2.36 -4.60 -9.47
C VAL A 65 1.49 -5.50 -8.60
N THR A 66 0.25 -5.81 -9.02
CA THR A 66 -0.64 -6.72 -8.29
C THR A 66 -0.15 -8.17 -8.29
N SER A 67 0.52 -8.62 -9.36
CA SER A 67 1.09 -9.96 -9.44
C SER A 67 2.32 -10.14 -8.54
N VAL A 68 3.15 -9.10 -8.39
CA VAL A 68 4.38 -9.14 -7.59
C VAL A 68 4.08 -8.83 -6.12
N LEU A 69 3.40 -7.72 -5.84
CA LEU A 69 3.07 -7.29 -4.48
C LEU A 69 1.82 -8.00 -3.94
N THR A 70 1.89 -9.33 -3.85
CA THR A 70 0.84 -10.14 -3.24
C THR A 70 0.75 -9.88 -1.73
N ASN A 71 -0.38 -10.23 -1.11
CA ASN A 71 -0.54 -10.15 0.35
C ASN A 71 0.56 -10.93 1.09
N ARG A 72 0.92 -12.12 0.59
CA ARG A 72 2.01 -12.92 1.16
C ARG A 72 3.34 -12.19 1.08
N TYR A 73 3.66 -11.60 -0.08
CA TYR A 73 4.93 -10.90 -0.27
C TYR A 73 5.00 -9.63 0.58
N TYR A 74 3.93 -8.84 0.62
CA TYR A 74 3.81 -7.69 1.51
C TYR A 74 4.07 -8.04 2.98
N ARG A 75 3.49 -9.13 3.49
CA ARG A 75 3.75 -9.59 4.87
C ARG A 75 5.22 -9.94 5.10
N THR A 76 5.83 -10.65 4.16
CA THR A 76 7.25 -11.00 4.25
C THR A 76 8.13 -9.75 4.32
N LEU A 77 7.89 -8.77 3.45
CA LEU A 77 8.62 -7.50 3.47
C LEU A 77 8.36 -6.73 4.77
N SER A 78 7.12 -6.69 5.23
CA SER A 78 6.72 -6.04 6.49
C SER A 78 7.50 -6.59 7.67
N ILE A 79 7.57 -7.91 7.80
CA ILE A 79 8.32 -8.59 8.87
C ILE A 79 9.80 -8.28 8.75
N LYS A 80 10.38 -8.41 7.54
CA LYS A 80 11.82 -8.15 7.34
C LYS A 80 12.20 -6.72 7.69
N ILE A 81 11.45 -5.72 7.19
CA ILE A 81 11.71 -4.30 7.45
C ILE A 81 11.49 -3.95 8.94
N SER A 82 10.53 -4.60 9.61
CA SER A 82 10.31 -4.38 11.05
C SER A 82 11.43 -4.93 11.95
N ARG A 83 12.21 -5.91 11.47
CA ARG A 83 13.28 -6.54 12.25
C ARG A 83 14.61 -5.79 12.19
N ILE A 84 14.80 -4.94 11.19
CA ILE A 84 16.05 -4.22 10.95
C ILE A 84 16.00 -2.82 11.56
N ILE A 85 15.90 -2.74 12.89
CA ILE A 85 15.81 -1.46 13.62
C ILE A 85 17.18 -1.10 14.19
N TYR A 86 17.64 0.12 13.92
CA TYR A 86 18.91 0.64 14.42
C TYR A 86 18.71 2.06 14.97
N LEU A 87 18.24 2.16 16.21
CA LEU A 87 17.86 3.42 16.86
C LEU A 87 19.03 4.40 17.03
N ASP A 88 20.24 3.87 17.18
CA ASP A 88 21.46 4.68 17.32
C ASP A 88 21.88 5.35 16.00
N TYR A 89 21.21 5.04 14.88
CA TYR A 89 21.48 5.56 13.54
C TYR A 89 20.26 6.30 12.97
N PRO A 90 20.06 7.59 13.31
CA PRO A 90 18.85 8.33 12.93
C PRO A 90 18.59 8.40 11.43
N ILE A 91 19.65 8.53 10.61
CA ILE A 91 19.54 8.59 9.15
C ILE A 91 19.06 7.25 8.58
N TYR A 92 19.63 6.16 9.08
CA TYR A 92 19.22 4.81 8.72
C TYR A 92 17.73 4.60 9.03
N GLU A 93 17.33 4.98 10.24
CA GLU A 93 15.97 4.78 10.73
C GLU A 93 14.97 5.64 9.95
N GLN A 94 15.35 6.87 9.58
CA GLN A 94 14.55 7.71 8.69
C GLN A 94 14.36 7.06 7.30
N LEU A 95 15.40 6.45 6.73
CA LEU A 95 15.29 5.75 5.45
C LEU A 95 14.41 4.51 5.57
N ARG A 96 14.55 3.72 6.65
CA ARG A 96 13.70 2.56 6.92
C ARG A 96 12.23 2.96 7.03
N LEU A 97 11.93 4.06 7.74
CA LEU A 97 10.58 4.61 7.84
C LEU A 97 10.03 5.05 6.48
N SER A 98 10.85 5.68 5.64
CA SER A 98 10.44 6.06 4.28
C SER A 98 10.08 4.84 3.41
N ILE A 99 10.90 3.79 3.48
CA ILE A 99 10.65 2.49 2.81
C ILE A 99 9.37 1.85 3.34
N LYS A 100 9.19 1.80 4.65
CA LYS A 100 7.96 1.30 5.31
C LYS A 100 6.73 2.04 4.80
N GLN A 101 6.73 3.37 4.83
CA GLN A 101 5.60 4.20 4.40
C GLN A 101 5.31 4.04 2.92
N SER A 102 6.35 3.96 2.08
CA SER A 102 6.22 3.72 0.64
C SER A 102 5.57 2.37 0.34
N LEU A 103 6.02 1.31 1.02
CA LEU A 103 5.44 -0.03 0.89
C LEU A 103 3.97 -0.07 1.34
N GLN A 104 3.66 0.55 2.49
CA GLN A 104 2.28 0.64 2.99
C GLN A 104 1.37 1.40 2.03
N GLY A 105 1.83 2.56 1.54
CA GLY A 105 1.08 3.39 0.59
C GLY A 105 0.79 2.65 -0.71
N LEU A 106 1.81 2.00 -1.27
CA LEU A 106 1.68 1.21 -2.48
C LEU A 106 0.71 0.03 -2.30
N TYR A 107 0.83 -0.72 -1.20
CA TYR A 107 -0.09 -1.82 -0.92
C TYR A 107 -1.54 -1.34 -0.78
N LYS A 108 -1.76 -0.20 -0.12
CA LYS A 108 -3.09 0.43 -0.04
C LYS A 108 -3.62 0.83 -1.41
N ALA A 109 -2.76 1.34 -2.29
CA ALA A 109 -3.16 1.74 -3.63
C ALA A 109 -3.61 0.53 -4.47
N ILE A 110 -2.93 -0.60 -4.35
CA ILE A 110 -3.32 -1.86 -4.99
C ILE A 110 -4.68 -2.35 -4.49
N ILE A 111 -4.93 -2.31 -3.18
CA ILE A 111 -6.22 -2.70 -2.61
C ILE A 111 -7.33 -1.80 -3.18
N GLN A 112 -7.12 -0.49 -3.20
CA GLN A 112 -8.08 0.47 -3.75
C GLN A 112 -8.35 0.22 -5.24
N TYR A 113 -7.31 -0.10 -6.02
CA TYR A 113 -7.45 -0.47 -7.42
C TYR A 113 -8.33 -1.72 -7.59
N SER A 114 -8.14 -2.74 -6.75
CA SER A 114 -8.99 -3.95 -6.77
C SER A 114 -10.45 -3.62 -6.49
N VAL A 115 -10.72 -2.78 -5.49
CA VAL A 115 -12.09 -2.34 -5.15
C VAL A 115 -12.71 -1.55 -6.28
N LEU A 116 -11.94 -0.67 -6.92
CA LEU A 116 -12.40 0.12 -8.08
C LEU A 116 -12.75 -0.80 -9.25
N ASN A 117 -11.92 -1.80 -9.54
CA ASN A 117 -12.18 -2.75 -10.62
C ASN A 117 -13.43 -3.60 -10.34
N GLU A 118 -13.59 -4.09 -9.11
CA GLU A 118 -14.80 -4.81 -8.70
C GLU A 118 -16.05 -3.94 -8.81
N THR A 119 -15.95 -2.67 -8.40
CA THR A 119 -17.06 -1.71 -8.49
C THR A 119 -17.43 -1.43 -9.95
N LYS A 120 -16.43 -1.32 -10.83
CA LYS A 120 -16.65 -1.15 -12.28
C LYS A 120 -17.40 -2.34 -12.87
N ILE A 121 -17.00 -3.57 -12.54
CA ILE A 121 -17.69 -4.79 -12.99
C ILE A 121 -19.14 -4.81 -12.49
N LYS A 122 -19.38 -4.48 -11.22
CA LYS A 122 -20.74 -4.39 -10.65
C LYS A 122 -21.58 -3.32 -11.35
N LEU A 123 -20.97 -2.18 -11.66
CA LEU A 123 -21.65 -1.10 -12.37
C LEU A 123 -22.03 -1.54 -13.78
N GLU A 124 -21.11 -2.16 -14.53
CA GLU A 124 -21.37 -2.70 -15.87
C GLU A 124 -22.54 -3.70 -15.86
N ALA A 125 -22.54 -4.65 -14.93
CA ALA A 125 -23.64 -5.60 -14.76
C ALA A 125 -24.98 -4.92 -14.41
N ALA A 126 -24.96 -3.91 -13.52
CA ALA A 126 -26.17 -3.16 -13.17
C ALA A 126 -26.69 -2.32 -14.36
N THR A 127 -25.80 -1.72 -15.15
CA THR A 127 -26.18 -0.96 -16.35
C THR A 127 -26.78 -1.86 -17.42
N GLU A 128 -26.25 -3.08 -17.59
CA GLU A 128 -26.82 -4.08 -18.50
C GLU A 128 -28.23 -4.47 -18.06
N GLN A 129 -28.44 -4.76 -16.78
CA GLN A 129 -29.77 -5.06 -16.22
C GLN A 129 -30.76 -3.92 -16.46
N VAL A 130 -30.36 -2.68 -16.19
CA VAL A 130 -31.20 -1.50 -16.45
C VAL A 130 -31.50 -1.35 -17.95
N SER A 131 -30.55 -1.65 -18.83
CA SER A 131 -30.75 -1.61 -20.28
C SER A 131 -31.79 -2.64 -20.79
N ILE A 132 -31.90 -3.79 -20.11
CA ILE A 132 -32.93 -4.80 -20.38
C ILE A 132 -34.28 -4.32 -19.85
N LEU A 133 -34.32 -3.77 -18.64
CA LEU A 133 -35.57 -3.32 -17.99
C LEU A 133 -36.21 -2.11 -18.71
N ASN A 134 -35.39 -1.23 -19.28
CA ASN A 134 -35.87 -0.01 -19.95
C ASN A 134 -36.32 -0.23 -21.40
N ASP A 135 -36.05 -1.40 -22.00
CA ASP A 135 -36.44 -1.74 -23.36
C ASP A 135 -37.50 -2.87 -23.33
N PRO A 136 -38.77 -2.57 -23.66
CA PRO A 136 -39.86 -3.54 -23.62
C PRO A 136 -39.63 -4.79 -24.47
N GLU A 137 -38.91 -4.69 -25.59
CA GLU A 137 -38.64 -5.84 -26.47
C GLU A 137 -37.54 -6.72 -25.88
N ARG A 138 -36.46 -6.12 -25.36
CA ARG A 138 -35.42 -6.86 -24.62
C ARG A 138 -35.94 -7.51 -23.36
N LEU A 139 -36.87 -6.85 -22.66
CA LEU A 139 -37.52 -7.40 -21.48
C LEU A 139 -38.36 -8.63 -21.83
N LYS A 140 -39.14 -8.59 -22.93
CA LYS A 140 -39.89 -9.76 -23.42
C LYS A 140 -38.95 -10.89 -23.79
N GLU A 141 -37.85 -10.60 -24.48
CA GLU A 141 -36.85 -11.60 -24.88
C GLU A 141 -36.18 -12.26 -23.65
N TYR A 142 -35.81 -11.46 -22.65
CA TYR A 142 -35.28 -11.93 -21.37
C TYR A 142 -36.29 -12.81 -20.61
N ILE A 143 -37.56 -12.39 -20.51
CA ILE A 143 -38.63 -13.18 -19.89
C ILE A 143 -38.89 -14.48 -20.66
N ASN A 144 -38.85 -14.45 -21.99
CA ASN A 144 -39.03 -15.64 -22.82
C ASN A 144 -37.85 -16.62 -22.66
N GLY A 145 -36.62 -16.12 -22.51
CA GLY A 145 -35.44 -16.91 -22.15
C GLY A 145 -35.59 -17.59 -20.79
N LEU A 146 -36.15 -16.89 -19.80
CA LEU A 146 -36.43 -17.44 -18.46
C LEU A 146 -37.55 -18.51 -18.47
N ARG A 147 -38.52 -18.42 -19.38
CA ARG A 147 -39.60 -19.42 -19.52
C ARG A 147 -39.08 -20.79 -20.00
N GLY A 148 -37.98 -20.81 -20.75
CA GLY A 148 -37.29 -22.05 -21.15
C GLY A 148 -36.60 -22.76 -19.98
N SER A 149 -36.20 -22.02 -18.93
CA SER A 149 -35.69 -22.56 -17.67
C SER A 149 -36.82 -22.74 -16.65
N SER A 150 -37.78 -23.61 -16.93
CA SER A 150 -38.91 -23.91 -16.02
C SER A 150 -38.50 -24.73 -14.78
N TYR A 151 -37.22 -24.81 -14.46
CA TYR A 151 -36.71 -25.45 -13.26
C TYR A 151 -36.02 -24.42 -12.38
N LEU A 152 -36.59 -24.26 -11.17
CA LEU A 152 -35.88 -23.90 -9.95
C LEU A 152 -35.43 -22.43 -9.90
N LEU A 153 -36.29 -21.57 -9.33
CA LEU A 153 -35.76 -20.67 -8.31
C LEU A 153 -35.64 -21.54 -7.06
N PRO A 154 -34.49 -22.19 -6.77
CA PRO A 154 -34.28 -22.71 -5.43
C PRO A 154 -34.39 -21.50 -4.50
N ASP A 155 -35.05 -21.67 -3.36
CA ASP A 155 -35.08 -20.65 -2.32
C ASP A 155 -33.70 -20.00 -2.22
N LEU A 156 -33.60 -18.77 -2.73
CA LEU A 156 -32.33 -18.06 -2.79
C LEU A 156 -32.10 -17.59 -1.36
N ILE A 157 -31.63 -18.51 -0.51
CA ILE A 157 -31.12 -18.17 0.80
C ILE A 157 -29.85 -17.40 0.52
N ILE A 158 -29.98 -16.08 0.39
CA ILE A 158 -28.87 -15.13 0.33
C ILE A 158 -28.17 -15.22 1.69
N LYS A 159 -27.32 -16.23 1.86
CA LYS A 159 -26.29 -16.21 2.89
C LYS A 159 -25.28 -15.18 2.40
N ALA A 160 -25.45 -13.94 2.83
CA ALA A 160 -24.36 -12.97 2.76
C ALA A 160 -23.15 -13.68 3.40
N PRO A 161 -22.03 -13.87 2.67
CA PRO A 161 -20.85 -14.44 3.29
C PRO A 161 -20.49 -13.49 4.43
N LEU A 162 -20.54 -14.00 5.66
CA LEU A 162 -19.99 -13.29 6.81
C LEU A 162 -18.56 -12.94 6.43
N ALA A 163 -18.23 -11.66 6.44
CA ALA A 163 -16.88 -11.20 6.17
C ALA A 163 -15.97 -11.79 7.26
N ILE A 164 -15.27 -12.88 6.95
CA ILE A 164 -14.34 -13.51 7.88
C ILE A 164 -13.08 -12.65 7.88
N ILE A 165 -12.93 -11.84 8.94
CA ILE A 165 -11.70 -11.10 9.19
C ILE A 165 -10.63 -12.11 9.59
N LYS A 166 -9.46 -12.06 8.94
CA LYS A 166 -8.34 -12.95 9.30
C LYS A 166 -7.88 -12.69 10.73
N GLN A 167 -7.45 -13.75 11.42
CA GLN A 167 -7.12 -13.73 12.85
C GLN A 167 -6.08 -12.67 13.22
N GLU A 168 -5.06 -12.46 12.40
CA GLU A 168 -4.04 -11.43 12.62
C GLU A 168 -4.61 -9.99 12.67
N TYR A 169 -5.64 -9.69 11.88
CA TYR A 169 -6.30 -8.39 11.90
C TYR A 169 -7.24 -8.29 13.10
N VAL A 170 -7.87 -9.39 13.51
CA VAL A 170 -8.66 -9.45 14.74
C VAL A 170 -7.78 -9.14 15.95
N GLU A 171 -6.61 -9.78 16.04
CA GLU A 171 -5.63 -9.55 17.11
C GLU A 171 -5.09 -8.12 17.09
N TYR A 172 -4.87 -7.55 15.90
CA TYR A 172 -4.45 -6.15 15.77
C TYR A 172 -5.53 -5.20 16.30
N ILE A 173 -6.78 -5.40 15.88
CA ILE A 173 -7.89 -4.54 16.30
C ILE A 173 -8.10 -4.62 17.81
N LYS A 174 -7.94 -5.81 18.41
CA LYS A 174 -7.98 -5.98 19.87
C LYS A 174 -6.84 -5.21 20.58
N ALA A 175 -5.61 -5.27 20.04
CA ALA A 175 -4.45 -4.70 20.68
C ALA A 175 -4.31 -3.18 20.50
N TYR A 176 -4.68 -2.65 19.33
CA TYR A 176 -4.39 -1.27 18.93
C TYR A 176 -5.62 -0.48 18.46
N GLY A 177 -6.79 -1.11 18.45
CA GLY A 177 -8.01 -0.54 17.88
C GLY A 177 -8.07 -0.63 16.36
N TYR A 178 -9.18 -0.18 15.79
CA TYR A 178 -9.34 -0.10 14.34
C TYR A 178 -8.44 1.01 13.76
N PRO A 179 -7.59 0.73 12.75
CA PRO A 179 -6.67 1.72 12.23
C PRO A 179 -7.38 2.88 11.53
N ALA A 180 -6.88 4.10 11.72
CA ALA A 180 -7.36 5.27 11.00
C ALA A 180 -7.23 5.07 9.47
N GLY A 181 -8.33 5.23 8.74
CA GLY A 181 -8.36 5.04 7.29
C GLY A 181 -8.14 3.60 6.81
N GLY A 182 -8.27 2.60 7.69
CA GLY A 182 -8.17 1.17 7.37
C GLY A 182 -6.73 0.68 7.09
N ILE A 183 -5.70 1.48 7.41
CA ILE A 183 -4.30 1.12 7.17
C ILE A 183 -3.67 0.58 8.45
N PHE A 184 -3.41 -0.72 8.48
CA PHE A 184 -2.68 -1.35 9.57
C PHE A 184 -1.23 -0.88 9.61
N ASP A 185 -0.75 -0.47 10.79
CA ASP A 185 0.66 -0.14 10.97
C ASP A 185 1.51 -1.40 10.73
N MET A 186 2.51 -1.28 9.88
CA MET A 186 3.29 -2.41 9.39
C MET A 186 4.14 -3.03 10.51
N ASP A 187 4.68 -2.24 11.43
CA ASP A 187 5.51 -2.76 12.51
C ASP A 187 4.64 -3.47 13.55
N ARG A 188 3.50 -2.86 13.92
CA ARG A 188 2.52 -3.47 14.84
C ARG A 188 1.89 -4.74 14.27
N LEU A 189 1.58 -4.74 12.97
CA LEU A 189 1.07 -5.93 12.30
C LEU A 189 2.15 -7.01 12.19
N ALA A 190 3.40 -6.63 11.92
CA ALA A 190 4.52 -7.56 11.89
C ALA A 190 4.74 -8.21 13.26
N GLU A 191 4.67 -7.44 14.36
CA GLU A 191 4.76 -7.96 15.73
C GLU A 191 3.71 -9.06 15.98
N ILE A 192 2.45 -8.81 15.59
CA ILE A 192 1.37 -9.79 15.72
C ILE A 192 1.58 -11.01 14.83
N LEU A 193 2.01 -10.81 13.57
CA LEU A 193 2.30 -11.91 12.66
C LEU A 193 3.42 -12.80 13.20
N ILE A 194 4.47 -12.20 13.76
CA ILE A 194 5.57 -12.91 14.43
C ILE A 194 5.01 -13.71 15.61
N ARG A 195 4.23 -13.07 16.49
CA ARG A 195 3.63 -13.74 17.65
C ARG A 195 2.74 -14.92 17.27
N LEU A 196 1.89 -14.76 16.25
CA LEU A 196 0.99 -15.81 15.76
C LEU A 196 1.76 -16.95 15.08
N SER A 197 2.87 -16.65 14.39
CA SER A 197 3.72 -17.69 13.78
C SER A 197 4.42 -18.60 14.80
N TYR A 198 4.58 -18.15 16.05
CA TYR A 198 5.10 -18.98 17.14
C TYR A 198 4.03 -19.83 17.85
N LEU A 199 2.74 -19.59 17.55
CA LEU A 199 1.61 -20.29 18.17
C LEU A 199 1.00 -21.37 17.25
N SER A 200 1.48 -21.48 16.02
CA SER A 200 1.09 -22.48 15.00
C SER A 200 2.16 -23.54 14.83
#